data_AF-A0A9D1DHQ3-F1
#
_entry.id   AF-A0A9D1DHQ3-F1
#
_cell.length_a   1.000
_cell.length_b   1.000
_cell.length_c   1.000
_cell.angle_alpha   90.00
_cell.angle_beta   90.00
_cell.angle_gamma   90.00
#
_symmetry.space_group_name_H-M   'P 1'
#
loop_
_entity.id
_entity.type
_entity.pdbx_description
1 polymer ?
#
loop_
_entity_poly.entity_id
_entity_poly.type
_entity_poly.pdbx_seq_one_letter_code
_entity_poly.pdbx_strand_id
1 'polypeptide(L)'
;MKKRVLRLFSLILYLLCVCTILSWKIETEQMALIQYESRVTEESRTSTDVRIGAIFTDADGVNHLFQVVDGAGWEAGLRIEELSPEIWSVAVNPNGQPYATILGGANYRIVTSAARQPRDGEKAQVVEDFETVEDTYLALYPDGVTEPLKLPDQLTLARQGESALLLTCQEGQLPFLPSSLKAASITTGEAQQIYSLTEATQLLQALPAAAALPGLVLLGLVLWALSCCFSLRMHETRGLVYLNVVLIAASLGALYWVAASFDLPASMLPTAGVLQWRDYAAAYTQIFEALQSLGMGDHPLFSLLPAMLEQAAVVLRVSLGLLVAIPLLEVAGLLLWTRRARRREAQP
;
A
#
# COMPACT_ATOMS: atom_id res chain seq x y z
N MET A 1 42.16 -15.44 -1.45
CA MET A 1 41.30 -14.43 -2.12
C MET A 1 39.99 -15.02 -2.65
N LYS A 2 40.01 -16.10 -3.45
CA LYS A 2 38.80 -16.71 -4.07
C LYS A 2 37.61 -16.95 -3.11
N LYS A 3 37.84 -17.48 -1.90
CA LYS A 3 36.78 -17.76 -0.91
C LYS A 3 36.14 -16.50 -0.30
N ARG A 4 36.88 -15.40 -0.15
CA ARG A 4 36.33 -14.12 0.36
C ARG A 4 35.46 -13.44 -0.67
N VAL A 5 35.91 -13.45 -1.93
CA VAL A 5 35.16 -12.93 -3.08
C VAL A 5 33.84 -13.68 -3.25
N LEU A 6 33.84 -15.01 -3.15
CA LEU A 6 32.62 -15.82 -3.25
C LEU A 6 31.57 -15.48 -2.17
N ARG A 7 32.01 -15.21 -0.93
CA ARG A 7 31.10 -14.83 0.18
C ARG A 7 30.50 -13.45 -0.01
N LEU A 8 31.32 -12.49 -0.45
CA LEU A 8 30.84 -11.15 -0.79
C LEU A 8 29.83 -11.21 -1.95
N PHE A 9 30.15 -11.98 -3.00
CA PHE A 9 29.25 -12.16 -4.13
C PHE A 9 27.93 -12.82 -3.71
N SER A 10 27.95 -13.83 -2.84
CA SER A 10 26.71 -14.47 -2.38
C SER A 10 25.86 -13.54 -1.49
N LEU A 11 26.48 -12.67 -0.68
CA LEU A 11 25.75 -11.65 0.07
C LEU A 11 25.08 -10.64 -0.85
N ILE A 12 25.82 -10.15 -1.85
CA ILE A 12 25.30 -9.19 -2.83
C ILE A 12 24.13 -9.81 -3.58
N LEU A 13 24.26 -11.08 -4.01
CA LEU A 13 23.17 -11.79 -4.68
C LEU A 13 21.93 -11.92 -3.78
N TYR A 14 22.10 -12.30 -2.51
CA TYR A 14 21.00 -12.39 -1.56
C TYR A 14 20.30 -11.04 -1.36
N LEU A 15 21.07 -9.98 -1.11
CA LEU A 15 20.53 -8.63 -0.96
C LEU A 15 19.82 -8.17 -2.23
N LEU A 16 20.37 -8.47 -3.41
CA LEU A 16 19.75 -8.14 -4.68
C LEU A 16 18.40 -8.85 -4.83
N CYS A 17 18.31 -10.15 -4.52
CA CYS A 17 17.03 -10.87 -4.53
C CYS A 17 16.00 -10.28 -3.55
N VAL A 18 16.41 -9.98 -2.31
CA VAL A 18 15.54 -9.34 -1.31
C VAL A 18 15.04 -7.99 -1.82
N CYS A 19 15.95 -7.15 -2.32
CA CYS A 19 15.61 -5.85 -2.88
C CYS A 19 14.68 -5.98 -4.09
N THR A 20 14.87 -6.96 -4.97
CA THR A 20 13.97 -7.20 -6.11
C THR A 20 12.56 -7.56 -5.64
N ILE A 21 12.42 -8.47 -4.67
CA ILE A 21 11.11 -8.88 -4.14
C ILE A 21 10.40 -7.70 -3.45
N LEU A 22 11.11 -6.98 -2.57
CA LEU A 22 10.54 -5.85 -1.85
C LEU A 22 10.24 -4.67 -2.80
N SER A 23 11.11 -4.39 -3.76
CA SER A 23 10.88 -3.35 -4.77
C SER A 23 9.67 -3.68 -5.62
N TRP A 24 9.51 -4.93 -6.05
CA TRP A 24 8.34 -5.37 -6.79
C TRP A 24 7.05 -5.15 -5.98
N LYS A 25 7.02 -5.55 -4.70
CA LYS A 25 5.84 -5.35 -3.86
C LYS A 25 5.56 -3.86 -3.64
N ILE A 26 6.57 -3.08 -3.26
CA ILE A 26 6.41 -1.63 -3.04
C ILE A 26 5.92 -0.95 -4.32
N GLU A 27 6.50 -1.24 -5.48
CA GLU A 27 6.09 -0.66 -6.75
C GLU A 27 4.64 -1.01 -7.10
N THR A 28 4.22 -2.26 -6.87
CA THR A 28 2.85 -2.72 -7.13
C THR A 28 1.85 -2.00 -6.23
N GLU A 29 2.12 -1.92 -4.92
CA GLU A 29 1.24 -1.23 -3.95
C GLU A 29 1.25 0.30 -4.13
N GLN A 30 2.33 0.85 -4.68
CA GLN A 30 2.46 2.29 -4.88
C GLN A 30 1.95 2.76 -6.24
N MET A 31 1.38 1.91 -7.09
CA MET A 31 0.77 2.40 -8.33
C MET A 31 -0.46 3.24 -8.00
N ALA A 32 -0.63 4.35 -8.71
CA ALA A 32 -1.84 5.14 -8.61
C ALA A 32 -2.99 4.41 -9.30
N LEU A 33 -3.94 3.90 -8.51
CA LEU A 33 -5.18 3.33 -9.02
C LEU A 33 -6.10 4.46 -9.48
N ILE A 34 -6.41 4.49 -10.78
CA ILE A 34 -7.17 5.57 -11.40
C ILE A 34 -8.26 5.08 -12.35
N GLN A 35 -9.24 5.94 -12.56
CA GLN A 35 -10.10 5.95 -13.74
C GLN A 35 -9.81 7.21 -14.56
N TYR A 36 -9.87 7.09 -15.87
CA TYR A 36 -9.72 8.23 -16.77
C TYR A 36 -10.80 8.22 -17.85
N GLU A 37 -11.18 9.40 -18.30
CA GLU A 37 -12.04 9.59 -19.48
C GLU A 37 -11.18 10.12 -20.62
N SER A 38 -11.30 9.51 -21.80
CA SER A 38 -10.75 10.10 -23.01
C SER A 38 -11.68 11.19 -23.52
N ARG A 39 -11.17 12.42 -23.61
CA ARG A 39 -11.89 13.56 -24.16
C ARG A 39 -11.25 13.95 -25.49
N VAL A 40 -11.99 13.70 -26.57
CA VAL A 40 -11.67 14.22 -27.90
C VAL A 40 -12.34 15.57 -28.03
N THR A 41 -11.56 16.64 -28.04
CA THR A 41 -12.09 17.95 -28.40
C THR A 41 -12.34 17.96 -29.91
N GLU A 42 -13.60 18.08 -30.34
CA GLU A 42 -13.92 18.34 -31.76
C GLU A 42 -13.17 19.61 -32.19
N GLU A 43 -12.58 19.63 -33.39
CA GLU A 43 -11.80 20.77 -33.92
C GLU A 43 -12.55 22.12 -33.88
N SER A 44 -13.88 22.10 -33.79
CA SER A 44 -14.74 23.29 -33.66
C SER A 44 -14.92 23.82 -32.23
N ARG A 45 -14.47 23.09 -31.20
CA ARG A 45 -14.57 23.50 -29.80
C ARG A 45 -13.23 24.05 -29.30
N THR A 46 -13.25 25.28 -28.78
CA THR A 46 -12.08 25.95 -28.21
C THR A 46 -11.75 25.50 -26.79
N SER A 47 -12.67 24.79 -26.13
CA SER A 47 -12.53 24.35 -24.75
C SER A 47 -13.29 23.04 -24.47
N THR A 48 -12.81 22.30 -23.48
CA THR A 48 -13.41 21.04 -23.01
C THR A 48 -13.68 21.12 -21.51
N ASP A 49 -14.92 20.88 -21.11
CA ASP A 49 -15.32 20.87 -19.70
C ASP A 49 -15.19 19.46 -19.11
N VAL A 50 -14.49 19.36 -17.98
CA VAL A 50 -14.23 18.15 -17.22
C VAL A 50 -14.94 18.23 -15.88
N ARG A 51 -15.47 17.09 -15.43
CA ARG A 51 -16.20 16.95 -14.17
C ARG A 51 -15.31 17.26 -12.96
N ILE A 52 -15.95 17.65 -11.86
CA ILE A 52 -15.32 17.99 -10.57
C ILE A 52 -14.37 16.91 -10.03
N GLY A 53 -14.67 15.62 -10.24
CA GLY A 53 -13.86 14.50 -9.72
C GLY A 53 -12.43 14.46 -10.27
N ALA A 54 -12.17 15.18 -11.35
CA ALA A 54 -10.84 15.32 -11.94
C ALA A 54 -9.99 16.42 -11.28
N ILE A 55 -10.57 17.28 -10.43
CA ILE A 55 -9.85 18.34 -9.74
C ILE A 55 -9.37 17.81 -8.39
N PHE A 56 -8.06 17.80 -8.20
CA PHE A 56 -7.43 17.39 -6.94
C PHE A 56 -6.89 18.62 -6.21
N THR A 57 -7.30 18.83 -4.98
CA THR A 57 -6.84 19.96 -4.17
C THR A 57 -5.82 19.48 -3.16
N ASP A 58 -4.64 20.12 -3.13
CA ASP A 58 -3.60 19.81 -2.15
C ASP A 58 -3.88 20.45 -0.78
N ALA A 59 -3.09 20.10 0.23
CA ALA A 59 -3.19 20.64 1.59
C ALA A 59 -3.09 22.19 1.65
N ASP A 60 -2.40 22.81 0.70
CA ASP A 60 -2.25 24.26 0.57
C ASP A 60 -3.44 24.93 -0.16
N GLY A 61 -4.45 24.16 -0.59
CA GLY A 61 -5.63 24.67 -1.30
C GLY A 61 -5.41 24.92 -2.79
N VAL A 62 -4.28 24.48 -3.35
CA VAL A 62 -3.97 24.58 -4.78
C VAL A 62 -4.68 23.44 -5.53
N ASN A 63 -5.34 23.77 -6.63
CA ASN A 63 -6.02 22.79 -7.48
C ASN A 63 -5.09 22.27 -8.57
N HIS A 64 -5.12 20.96 -8.78
CA HIS A 64 -4.33 20.22 -9.74
C HIS A 64 -5.24 19.40 -10.65
N LEU A 65 -4.85 19.28 -11.92
CA LEU A 65 -5.53 18.49 -12.94
C LEU A 65 -4.51 17.57 -13.59
N PHE A 66 -4.84 16.28 -13.70
CA PHE A 66 -3.92 15.27 -14.19
C PHE A 66 -4.43 14.59 -15.46
N GLN A 67 -3.50 14.22 -16.34
CA GLN A 67 -3.76 13.34 -17.47
C GLN A 67 -2.93 12.07 -17.40
N VAL A 68 -3.33 11.08 -18.21
CA VAL A 68 -2.60 9.84 -18.39
C VAL A 68 -1.89 9.84 -19.73
N VAL A 69 -0.59 9.58 -19.72
CA VAL A 69 0.26 9.52 -20.90
C VAL A 69 0.99 8.17 -20.95
N ASP A 70 1.20 7.66 -22.16
CA ASP A 70 2.00 6.47 -22.40
C ASP A 70 3.49 6.83 -22.31
N GLY A 71 4.16 6.42 -21.24
CA GLY A 71 5.58 6.63 -21.06
C GLY A 71 6.43 5.75 -22.01
N ALA A 72 7.65 6.21 -22.33
CA ALA A 72 8.55 5.54 -23.27
C ALA A 72 9.90 5.16 -22.63
N GLY A 73 10.52 4.08 -23.13
CA GLY A 73 11.86 3.65 -22.70
C GLY A 73 11.91 3.20 -21.24
N TRP A 74 12.80 3.81 -20.44
CA TRP A 74 12.88 3.58 -18.99
C TRP A 74 11.63 4.02 -18.22
N GLU A 75 10.79 4.81 -18.89
CA GLU A 75 9.52 5.30 -18.36
C GLU A 75 8.30 4.54 -18.85
N ALA A 76 8.49 3.37 -19.47
CA ALA A 76 7.42 2.56 -20.02
C ALA A 76 6.28 2.28 -19.03
N GLY A 77 5.05 2.32 -19.55
CA GLY A 77 3.81 2.15 -18.81
C GLY A 77 2.93 3.40 -18.83
N LEU A 78 1.70 3.28 -18.36
CA LEU A 78 0.81 4.42 -18.16
C LEU A 78 1.35 5.28 -17.01
N ARG A 79 1.45 6.58 -17.26
CA ARG A 79 1.97 7.56 -16.30
C ARG A 79 1.04 8.74 -16.14
N ILE A 80 1.10 9.32 -14.96
CA ILE A 80 0.36 10.52 -14.61
C ILE A 80 1.22 11.74 -14.96
N GLU A 81 0.64 12.70 -15.65
CA GLU A 81 1.25 14.00 -15.96
C GLU A 81 0.34 15.12 -15.47
N GLU A 82 0.90 16.10 -14.78
CA GLU A 82 0.16 17.29 -14.37
C GLU A 82 -0.06 18.25 -15.55
N LEU A 83 -1.31 18.67 -15.76
CA LEU A 83 -1.63 19.69 -16.76
C LEU A 83 -1.16 21.05 -16.27
N SER A 84 -0.44 21.77 -17.14
CA SER A 84 0.04 23.11 -16.84
C SER A 84 -1.12 24.04 -16.44
N PRO A 85 -1.01 24.82 -15.34
CA PRO A 85 -2.08 25.71 -14.89
C PRO A 85 -2.51 26.78 -15.90
N GLU A 86 -1.68 27.04 -16.92
CA GLU A 86 -1.98 28.01 -17.98
C GLU A 86 -3.03 27.51 -18.99
N ILE A 87 -3.23 26.19 -19.08
CA ILE A 87 -4.10 25.57 -20.09
C ILE A 87 -5.45 25.12 -19.52
N TRP A 88 -5.75 25.39 -18.26
CA TRP A 88 -7.05 25.08 -17.67
C TRP A 88 -7.44 26.05 -16.56
N SER A 89 -8.74 26.14 -16.27
CA SER A 89 -9.27 26.97 -15.19
C SER A 89 -10.47 26.31 -14.53
N VAL A 90 -10.70 26.62 -13.25
CA VAL A 90 -11.91 26.17 -12.54
C VAL A 90 -13.03 27.18 -12.76
N ALA A 91 -14.18 26.70 -13.21
CA ALA A 91 -15.42 27.44 -13.32
C ALA A 91 -16.51 26.80 -12.45
N VAL A 92 -17.59 27.52 -12.16
CA VAL A 92 -18.70 27.01 -11.33
C VAL A 92 -19.95 26.93 -12.19
N ASN A 93 -20.58 25.75 -12.22
CA ASN A 93 -21.83 25.55 -12.95
C ASN A 93 -22.98 26.28 -12.27
N PRO A 94 -24.09 26.57 -12.99
CA PRO A 94 -25.29 27.19 -12.41
C PRO A 94 -25.85 26.44 -11.20
N ASN A 95 -25.55 25.14 -11.09
CA ASN A 95 -25.95 24.27 -9.98
C ASN A 95 -25.02 24.37 -8.75
N GLY A 96 -24.02 25.27 -8.77
CA GLY A 96 -23.06 25.49 -7.68
C GLY A 96 -21.88 24.51 -7.65
N GLN A 97 -21.78 23.58 -8.60
CA GLN A 97 -20.69 22.60 -8.66
C GLN A 97 -19.51 23.11 -9.51
N PRO A 98 -18.26 23.09 -9.00
CA PRO A 98 -17.10 23.44 -9.80
C PRO A 98 -16.83 22.41 -10.90
N TYR A 99 -16.29 22.86 -12.02
CA TYR A 99 -15.83 22.04 -13.15
C TYR A 99 -14.55 22.65 -13.71
N ALA A 100 -13.69 21.83 -14.30
CA ALA A 100 -12.47 22.32 -14.94
C ALA A 100 -12.74 22.54 -16.43
N THR A 101 -12.36 23.70 -16.95
CA THR A 101 -12.38 23.98 -18.37
C THR A 101 -10.95 23.97 -18.89
N ILE A 102 -10.66 23.05 -19.80
CA ILE A 102 -9.37 22.95 -20.49
C ILE A 102 -9.43 23.78 -21.76
N LEU A 103 -8.41 24.60 -22.00
CA LEU A 103 -8.26 25.47 -23.15
C LEU A 103 -7.48 24.75 -24.25
N GLY A 104 -7.99 24.82 -25.49
CA GLY A 104 -7.34 24.26 -26.67
C GLY A 104 -7.90 22.90 -27.10
N GLY A 105 -7.71 22.58 -28.39
CA GLY A 105 -8.14 21.33 -29.01
C GLY A 105 -7.00 20.30 -29.01
N ALA A 106 -6.98 19.43 -28.01
CA ALA A 106 -6.09 18.26 -27.98
C ALA A 106 -6.82 17.05 -27.37
N ASN A 107 -6.33 15.85 -27.69
CA ASN A 107 -6.86 14.61 -27.12
C ASN A 107 -6.28 14.42 -25.72
N TYR A 108 -7.05 14.81 -24.71
CA TYR A 108 -6.66 14.66 -23.31
C TYR A 108 -7.27 13.38 -22.72
N ARG A 109 -6.45 12.60 -21.99
CA ARG A 109 -6.91 11.45 -21.19
C ARG A 109 -6.94 11.87 -19.73
N ILE A 110 -8.02 12.52 -19.31
CA ILE A 110 -8.06 13.17 -18.00
C ILE A 110 -8.42 12.16 -16.91
N VAL A 111 -7.65 12.18 -15.82
CA VAL A 111 -7.92 11.37 -14.63
C VAL A 111 -9.21 11.88 -13.98
N THR A 112 -10.24 11.05 -13.91
CA THR A 112 -11.55 11.40 -13.36
C THR A 112 -11.73 10.94 -11.93
N SER A 113 -11.00 9.90 -11.53
CA SER A 113 -11.01 9.40 -10.17
C SER A 113 -9.70 8.67 -9.87
N ALA A 114 -9.27 8.75 -8.63
CA ALA A 114 -8.09 8.13 -8.08
C ALA A 114 -8.32 7.68 -6.63
N ALA A 115 -7.65 6.61 -6.22
CA ALA A 115 -7.69 6.10 -4.85
C ALA A 115 -7.02 7.06 -3.86
N ARG A 116 -5.99 7.78 -4.31
CA ARG A 116 -5.29 8.83 -3.56
C ARG A 116 -4.94 10.00 -4.48
N GLN A 117 -4.46 11.10 -3.91
CA GLN A 117 -3.99 12.24 -4.69
C GLN A 117 -2.84 11.81 -5.62
N PRO A 118 -3.00 11.95 -6.95
CA PRO A 118 -1.97 11.60 -7.91
C PRO A 118 -0.74 12.51 -7.81
N ARG A 119 0.39 12.02 -8.31
CA ARG A 119 1.63 12.79 -8.45
C ARG A 119 2.12 12.81 -9.88
N ASP A 120 2.75 13.91 -10.26
CA ASP A 120 3.41 14.03 -11.55
C ASP A 120 4.52 12.97 -11.72
N GLY A 121 4.53 12.31 -12.88
CA GLY A 121 5.45 11.24 -13.25
C GLY A 121 5.17 9.86 -12.62
N GLU A 122 4.14 9.72 -11.80
CA GLU A 122 3.79 8.47 -11.12
C GLU A 122 3.27 7.40 -12.10
N LYS A 123 3.56 6.12 -11.84
CA LYS A 123 2.97 5.01 -12.60
C LYS A 123 1.51 4.83 -12.22
N ALA A 124 0.65 4.72 -13.23
CA ALA A 124 -0.77 4.54 -13.06
C ALA A 124 -1.20 3.13 -13.45
N GLN A 125 -2.19 2.61 -12.72
CA GLN A 125 -2.94 1.43 -13.10
C GLN A 125 -4.41 1.81 -13.23
N VAL A 126 -5.00 1.43 -14.37
CA VAL A 126 -6.40 1.73 -14.68
C VAL A 126 -7.26 0.66 -14.04
N VAL A 127 -8.26 1.08 -13.27
CA VAL A 127 -9.24 0.19 -12.67
C VAL A 127 -10.44 0.08 -13.62
N GLU A 128 -10.52 -1.05 -14.31
CA GLU A 128 -11.61 -1.36 -15.25
C GLU A 128 -12.71 -2.18 -14.56
N ASP A 129 -12.32 -3.09 -13.66
CA ASP A 129 -13.21 -3.99 -12.95
C ASP A 129 -13.30 -3.59 -11.47
N PHE A 130 -14.54 -3.53 -10.96
CA PHE A 130 -14.83 -3.28 -9.55
C PHE A 130 -15.56 -4.47 -8.96
N GLU A 131 -15.11 -4.90 -7.78
CA GLU A 131 -15.89 -5.83 -6.97
C GLU A 131 -16.97 -5.06 -6.22
N THR A 132 -18.23 -5.50 -6.36
CA THR A 132 -19.36 -4.89 -5.66
C THR A 132 -19.50 -5.51 -4.27
N VAL A 133 -19.27 -4.72 -3.23
CA VAL A 133 -19.30 -5.14 -1.83
C VAL A 133 -20.07 -4.11 -1.01
N GLU A 134 -20.85 -4.55 -0.03
CA GLU A 134 -21.48 -3.64 0.94
C GLU A 134 -20.39 -2.93 1.76
N ASP A 135 -20.41 -1.61 1.77
CA ASP A 135 -19.38 -0.80 2.44
C ASP A 135 -19.98 0.34 3.25
N THR A 136 -19.23 0.78 4.24
CA THR A 136 -19.55 1.93 5.08
C THR A 136 -18.46 2.97 4.92
N TYR A 137 -18.87 4.17 4.53
CA TYR A 137 -18.00 5.32 4.35
C TYR A 137 -18.09 6.27 5.53
N LEU A 138 -16.93 6.71 6.02
CA LEU A 138 -16.80 7.73 7.04
C LEU A 138 -16.27 9.01 6.39
N ALA A 139 -17.12 10.04 6.32
CA ALA A 139 -16.78 11.34 5.75
C ALA A 139 -16.53 12.36 6.87
N LEU A 140 -15.40 13.07 6.80
CA LEU A 140 -14.97 14.05 7.80
C LEU A 140 -15.23 15.49 7.33
N TYR A 141 -15.80 16.29 8.22
CA TYR A 141 -16.14 17.70 8.01
C TYR A 141 -15.63 18.52 9.20
N PRO A 142 -14.35 18.96 9.19
CA PRO A 142 -13.79 19.72 10.31
C PRO A 142 -14.52 21.06 10.54
N ASP A 143 -15.02 21.69 9.47
CA ASP A 143 -15.74 22.97 9.51
C ASP A 143 -17.25 22.82 9.75
N GLY A 144 -17.71 21.59 10.02
CA GLY A 144 -19.12 21.26 10.20
C GLY A 144 -19.82 20.88 8.89
N VAL A 145 -20.97 20.24 9.02
CA VAL A 145 -21.75 19.73 7.89
C VAL A 145 -22.72 20.80 7.39
N THR A 146 -22.63 21.16 6.10
CA THR A 146 -23.56 22.10 5.47
C THR A 146 -24.93 21.45 5.23
N GLU A 147 -26.00 22.04 5.80
CA GLU A 147 -27.39 21.64 5.53
C GLU A 147 -27.98 22.47 4.37
N PRO A 148 -28.87 21.90 3.52
CA PRO A 148 -29.40 20.53 3.55
C PRO A 148 -28.47 19.49 2.90
N LEU A 149 -28.41 18.30 3.49
CA LEU A 149 -27.69 17.14 2.96
C LEU A 149 -28.27 16.72 1.60
N LYS A 150 -27.44 16.77 0.56
CA LYS A 150 -27.75 16.21 -0.76
C LYS A 150 -26.86 15.00 -0.97
N LEU A 151 -27.38 13.82 -0.62
CA LEU A 151 -26.70 12.55 -0.82
C LEU A 151 -27.09 11.95 -2.19
N PRO A 152 -26.17 11.25 -2.87
CA PRO A 152 -26.50 10.49 -4.07
C PRO A 152 -27.40 9.28 -3.70
N ASP A 153 -28.22 8.82 -4.64
CA ASP A 153 -29.24 7.78 -4.41
C ASP A 153 -28.68 6.46 -3.85
N GLN A 154 -27.40 6.19 -4.09
CA GLN A 154 -26.69 4.98 -3.65
C GLN A 154 -26.25 5.04 -2.18
N LEU A 155 -26.22 6.24 -1.58
CA LEU A 155 -25.76 6.45 -0.21
C LEU A 155 -26.93 6.69 0.72
N THR A 156 -26.91 5.99 1.84
CA THR A 156 -27.88 6.15 2.93
C THR A 156 -27.18 6.71 4.15
N LEU A 157 -27.78 7.71 4.79
CA LEU A 157 -27.25 8.28 6.03
C LEU A 157 -27.51 7.30 7.18
N ALA A 158 -26.44 6.73 7.73
CA ALA A 158 -26.53 5.86 8.89
C ALA A 158 -26.49 6.65 10.21
N ARG A 159 -25.55 7.61 10.32
CA ARG A 159 -25.46 8.55 11.45
C ARG A 159 -24.87 9.89 11.02
N GLN A 160 -25.29 10.94 11.71
CA GLN A 160 -24.76 12.29 11.58
C GLN A 160 -24.23 12.76 12.93
N GLY A 161 -22.99 13.24 12.93
CA GLY A 161 -22.36 13.97 14.04
C GLY A 161 -22.10 15.42 13.61
N GLU A 162 -21.50 16.20 14.51
CA GLU A 162 -21.18 17.62 14.24
C GLU A 162 -20.06 17.78 13.19
N SER A 163 -19.08 16.87 13.21
CA SER A 163 -17.88 16.92 12.36
C SER A 163 -17.63 15.67 11.52
N ALA A 164 -18.58 14.73 11.51
CA ALA A 164 -18.46 13.48 10.78
C ALA A 164 -19.84 12.95 10.34
N LEU A 165 -19.86 12.27 9.19
CA LEU A 165 -21.03 11.56 8.66
C LEU A 165 -20.68 10.10 8.40
N LEU A 166 -21.58 9.20 8.79
CA LEU A 166 -21.50 7.79 8.44
C LEU A 166 -22.51 7.49 7.34
N LEU A 167 -22.01 6.99 6.22
CA LEU A 167 -22.80 6.68 5.03
C LEU A 167 -22.69 5.19 4.73
N THR A 168 -23.81 4.54 4.51
CA THR A 168 -23.88 3.13 4.12
C THR A 168 -24.17 3.01 2.63
N CYS A 169 -23.41 2.15 1.94
CA CYS A 169 -23.54 1.87 0.52
C CYS A 169 -23.73 0.36 0.32
N GLN A 170 -24.87 -0.05 -0.25
CA GLN A 170 -25.13 -1.48 -0.51
C GLN A 170 -24.32 -2.01 -1.70
N GLU A 171 -24.02 -1.15 -2.66
CA GLU A 171 -23.25 -1.46 -3.86
C GLU A 171 -21.93 -0.66 -3.87
N GLY A 172 -21.15 -0.77 -2.80
CA GLY A 172 -19.82 -0.18 -2.72
C GLY A 172 -18.87 -0.85 -3.72
N GLN A 173 -17.89 -0.11 -4.23
CA GLN A 173 -16.91 -0.60 -5.20
C GLN A 173 -15.53 -0.72 -4.57
N LEU A 174 -14.89 -1.88 -4.72
CA LEU A 174 -13.49 -2.10 -4.39
C LEU A 174 -12.67 -2.29 -5.68
N PRO A 175 -11.49 -1.64 -5.80
CA PRO A 175 -10.86 -0.73 -4.84
C PRO A 175 -11.62 0.61 -4.70
N PHE A 176 -11.62 1.18 -3.50
CA PHE A 176 -12.33 2.42 -3.20
C PHE A 176 -11.62 3.64 -3.80
N LEU A 177 -12.37 4.45 -4.53
CA LEU A 177 -11.91 5.70 -5.14
C LEU A 177 -12.61 6.89 -4.45
N PRO A 178 -12.00 7.55 -3.45
CA PRO A 178 -12.64 8.63 -2.70
C PRO A 178 -13.08 9.81 -3.57
N SER A 179 -12.31 10.11 -4.61
CA SER A 179 -12.59 11.19 -5.57
C SER A 179 -13.85 10.96 -6.39
N SER A 180 -14.19 9.71 -6.73
CA SER A 180 -15.47 9.38 -7.37
C SER A 180 -16.65 9.75 -6.47
N LEU A 181 -16.53 9.46 -5.18
CA LEU A 181 -17.58 9.77 -4.21
C LEU A 181 -17.68 11.28 -3.94
N LYS A 182 -16.54 11.97 -3.81
CA LYS A 182 -16.51 13.44 -3.69
C LYS A 182 -17.19 14.12 -4.89
N ALA A 183 -17.10 13.53 -6.07
CA ALA A 183 -17.74 14.05 -7.27
C ALA A 183 -19.25 13.79 -7.38
N ALA A 184 -19.78 12.83 -6.61
CA ALA A 184 -21.16 12.38 -6.72
C ALA A 184 -22.16 13.41 -6.16
N SER A 185 -21.80 14.15 -5.11
CA SER A 185 -22.66 15.19 -4.56
C SER A 185 -21.90 16.37 -3.94
N ILE A 186 -22.60 17.49 -3.74
CA ILE A 186 -22.02 18.69 -3.09
C ILE A 186 -21.61 18.36 -1.66
N THR A 187 -22.47 17.67 -0.92
CA THR A 187 -22.19 17.24 0.46
C THR A 187 -20.92 16.41 0.51
N THR A 188 -20.79 15.37 -0.30
CA THR A 188 -19.57 14.54 -0.34
C THR A 188 -18.35 15.30 -0.85
N GLY A 189 -18.54 16.30 -1.71
CA GLY A 189 -17.45 17.13 -2.24
C GLY A 189 -16.85 18.08 -1.21
N GLU A 190 -17.65 18.55 -0.24
CA GLU A 190 -17.19 19.39 0.88
C GLU A 190 -16.43 18.59 1.94
N ALA A 191 -16.50 17.26 1.91
CA ALA A 191 -15.76 16.42 2.84
C ALA A 191 -14.24 16.60 2.65
N GLN A 192 -13.54 16.90 3.74
CA GLN A 192 -12.09 16.98 3.73
C GLN A 192 -11.50 15.62 3.32
N GLN A 193 -11.99 14.55 3.93
CA GLN A 193 -11.53 13.19 3.67
C GLN A 193 -12.67 12.20 3.83
N ILE A 194 -12.64 11.14 3.01
CA ILE A 194 -13.60 10.05 3.08
C ILE A 194 -12.83 8.75 3.18
N TYR A 195 -13.15 7.95 4.18
CA TYR A 195 -12.53 6.65 4.44
C TYR A 195 -13.53 5.53 4.18
N SER A 196 -13.11 4.48 3.48
CA SER A 196 -13.82 3.19 3.49
C SER A 196 -13.45 2.43 4.76
N LEU A 197 -14.45 2.05 5.55
CA LEU A 197 -14.22 1.24 6.75
C LEU A 197 -13.81 -0.19 6.37
N THR A 198 -14.27 -0.71 5.23
CA THR A 198 -13.84 -2.01 4.73
C THR A 198 -12.36 -2.00 4.39
N GLU A 199 -11.87 -1.01 3.64
CA GLU A 199 -10.44 -0.90 3.36
C GLU A 199 -9.61 -0.63 4.62
N ALA A 200 -10.12 0.16 5.58
CA ALA A 200 -9.47 0.29 6.88
C ALA A 200 -9.34 -1.07 7.60
N THR A 201 -10.37 -1.93 7.56
CA THR A 201 -10.24 -3.29 8.13
C THR A 201 -9.20 -4.13 7.40
N GLN A 202 -9.16 -4.08 6.06
CA GLN A 202 -8.20 -4.84 5.24
C GLN A 202 -6.75 -4.43 5.55
N LEU A 203 -6.48 -3.13 5.70
CA LEU A 203 -5.17 -2.63 6.07
C LEU A 203 -4.72 -3.16 7.44
N LEU A 204 -5.62 -3.20 8.44
CA LEU A 204 -5.30 -3.79 9.75
C LEU A 204 -5.01 -5.29 9.65
N GLN A 205 -5.77 -6.01 8.83
CA GLN A 205 -5.57 -7.45 8.62
C GLN A 205 -4.24 -7.76 7.90
N ALA A 206 -3.68 -6.82 7.15
CA ALA A 206 -2.38 -6.97 6.50
C ALA A 206 -1.18 -6.80 7.47
N LEU A 207 -1.37 -6.18 8.65
CA LEU A 207 -0.28 -5.89 9.60
C LEU A 207 0.54 -7.12 10.03
N PRO A 208 -0.07 -8.29 10.37
CA PRO A 208 0.71 -9.46 10.78
C PRO A 208 1.59 -10.00 9.65
N ALA A 209 1.10 -9.98 8.41
CA ALA A 209 1.87 -10.42 7.24
C ALA A 209 3.03 -9.46 6.94
N ALA A 210 2.78 -8.15 6.99
CA ALA A 210 3.81 -7.12 6.86
C ALA A 210 4.90 -7.25 7.94
N ALA A 211 4.52 -7.59 9.18
CA ALA A 211 5.45 -7.80 10.29
C ALA A 211 6.38 -9.03 10.10
N ALA A 212 5.97 -10.03 9.31
CA ALA A 212 6.80 -11.20 9.02
C ALA A 212 7.97 -10.91 8.07
N LEU A 213 7.81 -9.94 7.15
CA LEU A 213 8.81 -9.59 6.13
C LEU A 213 10.20 -9.27 6.71
N PRO A 214 10.37 -8.33 7.68
CA PRO A 214 11.69 -8.04 8.24
C PRO A 214 12.31 -9.26 8.95
N GLY A 215 11.49 -10.09 9.60
CA GLY A 215 11.93 -11.32 10.25
C GLY A 215 12.55 -12.31 9.25
N LEU A 216 11.91 -12.50 8.09
CA LEU A 216 12.40 -13.37 7.03
C LEU A 216 13.71 -12.85 6.40
N VAL A 217 13.81 -11.52 6.20
CA VAL A 217 15.04 -10.89 5.69
C VAL A 217 16.21 -11.11 6.66
N LEU A 218 15.99 -10.87 7.96
CA LEU A 218 17.02 -11.05 8.99
C LEU A 218 17.40 -12.51 9.17
N LEU A 219 16.45 -13.44 9.08
CA LEU A 219 16.71 -14.88 9.15
C LEU A 219 17.68 -15.31 8.04
N GLY A 220 17.45 -14.90 6.79
CA GLY A 220 18.35 -15.24 5.69
C GLY A 220 19.75 -14.63 5.85
N LEU A 221 19.87 -13.43 6.44
CA LEU A 221 21.17 -12.82 6.77
C LEU A 221 21.94 -13.61 7.84
N VAL A 222 21.24 -14.09 8.87
CA VAL A 222 21.84 -14.92 9.93
C VAL A 222 22.30 -16.26 9.35
N LEU A 223 21.47 -16.92 8.53
CA LEU A 223 21.84 -18.17 7.85
C LEU A 223 23.05 -17.98 6.92
N TRP A 224 23.12 -16.84 6.22
CA TRP A 224 24.28 -16.48 5.40
C TRP A 224 25.56 -16.31 6.25
N ALA A 225 25.46 -15.64 7.41
CA ALA A 225 26.58 -15.47 8.32
C ALA A 225 27.08 -16.82 8.87
N LEU A 226 26.17 -17.73 9.23
CA LEU A 226 26.51 -19.09 9.65
C LEU A 226 27.16 -19.90 8.53
N SER A 227 26.64 -19.79 7.30
CA SER A 227 27.24 -20.43 6.13
C SER A 227 28.68 -19.94 5.89
N CYS A 228 28.94 -18.65 6.12
CA CYS A 228 30.29 -18.08 6.09
C CYS A 228 31.21 -18.69 7.16
N CYS A 229 30.73 -18.83 8.39
CA CYS A 229 31.46 -19.46 9.50
C CYS A 229 31.76 -20.93 9.20
N PHE A 230 30.77 -21.71 8.75
CA PHE A 230 30.94 -23.12 8.44
C PHE A 230 31.84 -23.37 7.23
N SER A 231 31.83 -22.48 6.23
CA SER A 231 32.73 -22.59 5.07
C SER A 231 34.23 -22.49 5.40
N LEU A 232 34.60 -22.02 6.60
CA LEU A 232 35.98 -22.06 7.09
C LEU A 232 36.44 -23.49 7.42
N ARG A 233 35.52 -24.40 7.76
CA ARG A 233 35.78 -25.82 8.09
C ARG A 233 35.17 -26.79 7.07
N MET A 234 35.23 -26.40 5.79
CA MET A 234 34.54 -27.06 4.66
C MET A 234 34.88 -28.54 4.44
N HIS A 235 35.96 -29.09 5.00
CA HIS A 235 36.23 -30.53 4.89
C HIS A 235 35.28 -31.35 5.75
N GLU A 236 34.85 -30.79 6.88
CA GLU A 236 33.97 -31.45 7.84
C GLU A 236 32.51 -31.01 7.57
N THR A 237 32.24 -29.72 7.43
CA THR A 237 30.86 -29.19 7.52
C THR A 237 30.06 -29.14 6.23
N ARG A 238 30.40 -29.94 5.20
CA ARG A 238 29.77 -29.83 3.87
C ARG A 238 28.24 -29.95 3.89
N GLY A 239 27.71 -30.92 4.64
CA GLY A 239 26.26 -31.12 4.75
C GLY A 239 25.52 -29.93 5.37
N LEU A 240 26.11 -29.30 6.39
CA LEU A 240 25.53 -28.11 7.04
C LEU A 240 25.54 -26.91 6.12
N VAL A 241 26.60 -26.73 5.32
CA VAL A 241 26.64 -25.63 4.32
C VAL A 241 25.54 -25.81 3.27
N TYR A 242 25.31 -27.02 2.76
CA TYR A 242 24.20 -27.27 1.84
C TYR A 242 22.84 -27.03 2.47
N LEU A 243 22.64 -27.49 3.71
CA LEU A 243 21.41 -27.23 4.46
C LEU A 243 21.13 -25.73 4.59
N ASN A 244 22.14 -24.92 4.95
CA ASN A 244 21.96 -23.47 5.08
C ASN A 244 21.63 -22.81 3.74
N VAL A 245 22.22 -23.28 2.63
CA VAL A 245 21.88 -22.76 1.29
C VAL A 245 20.41 -23.06 0.95
N VAL A 246 19.94 -24.26 1.26
CA VAL A 246 18.52 -24.63 1.08
C VAL A 246 17.62 -23.78 1.97
N LEU A 247 17.99 -23.54 3.23
CA LEU A 247 17.23 -22.69 4.15
C LEU A 247 17.18 -21.22 3.70
N ILE A 248 18.27 -20.69 3.14
CA ILE A 248 18.29 -19.33 2.55
C ILE A 248 17.36 -19.26 1.33
N ALA A 249 17.38 -20.27 0.47
CA ALA A 249 16.48 -20.32 -0.67
C ALA A 249 15.01 -20.42 -0.21
N ALA A 250 14.74 -21.23 0.82
CA ALA A 250 13.42 -21.35 1.43
C ALA A 250 12.95 -20.04 2.08
N SER A 251 13.85 -19.30 2.75
CA SER A 251 13.50 -18.00 3.34
C SER A 251 13.19 -16.95 2.28
N LEU A 252 13.88 -16.95 1.14
CA LEU A 252 13.55 -16.09 0.00
C LEU A 252 12.19 -16.47 -0.64
N GLY A 253 11.92 -17.77 -0.78
CA GLY A 253 10.62 -18.25 -1.26
C GLY A 253 9.47 -17.86 -0.33
N ALA A 254 9.67 -18.00 0.99
CA ALA A 254 8.73 -17.56 2.00
C ALA A 254 8.54 -16.03 1.97
N LEU A 255 9.62 -15.27 1.78
CA LEU A 255 9.55 -13.80 1.67
C LEU A 255 8.67 -13.38 0.48
N TYR A 256 8.89 -13.99 -0.69
CA TYR A 256 8.07 -13.73 -1.87
C TYR A 256 6.60 -14.12 -1.64
N TRP A 257 6.36 -15.30 -1.07
CA TRP A 257 5.00 -15.79 -0.82
C TRP A 257 4.23 -14.90 0.16
N VAL A 258 4.86 -14.49 1.26
CA VAL A 258 4.25 -13.55 2.23
C VAL A 258 4.05 -12.18 1.59
N ALA A 259 5.00 -11.68 0.80
CA ALA A 259 4.83 -10.40 0.10
C ALA A 259 3.67 -10.45 -0.91
N ALA A 260 3.40 -11.61 -1.52
CA ALA A 260 2.32 -11.79 -2.48
C ALA A 260 0.95 -12.11 -1.85
N SER A 261 0.87 -12.38 -0.54
CA SER A 261 -0.35 -12.89 0.09
C SER A 261 -1.29 -11.82 0.66
N PHE A 262 -0.85 -10.57 0.71
CA PHE A 262 -1.66 -9.46 1.23
C PHE A 262 -1.55 -8.29 0.28
N ASP A 263 -2.63 -7.55 0.10
CA ASP A 263 -2.66 -6.31 -0.68
C ASP A 263 -3.00 -5.15 0.26
N LEU A 264 -2.39 -3.98 0.01
CA LEU A 264 -2.64 -2.79 0.80
C LEU A 264 -3.68 -1.94 0.06
N PRO A 265 -4.76 -1.52 0.74
CA PRO A 265 -5.78 -0.72 0.09
C PRO A 265 -5.21 0.65 -0.31
N ALA A 266 -5.24 0.94 -1.62
CA ALA A 266 -4.58 2.10 -2.19
C ALA A 266 -5.12 3.44 -1.65
N SER A 267 -6.38 3.50 -1.21
CA SER A 267 -6.98 4.73 -0.68
C SER A 267 -6.43 5.14 0.69
N MET A 268 -5.93 4.16 1.46
CA MET A 268 -5.35 4.37 2.78
C MET A 268 -3.83 4.55 2.73
N LEU A 269 -3.21 4.41 1.56
CA LEU A 269 -1.77 4.55 1.41
C LEU A 269 -1.35 6.02 1.40
N PRO A 270 -0.32 6.40 2.18
CA PRO A 270 0.22 7.75 2.18
C PRO A 270 0.84 8.10 0.83
N THR A 271 0.72 9.36 0.45
CA THR A 271 1.19 9.84 -0.86
C THR A 271 2.71 9.73 -1.01
N ALA A 272 3.47 9.94 0.06
CA ALA A 272 4.93 10.03 -0.01
C ALA A 272 5.67 8.70 0.17
N GLY A 273 5.03 7.65 0.70
CA GLY A 273 5.67 6.34 0.78
C GLY A 273 5.00 5.35 1.73
N VAL A 274 4.91 4.07 1.35
CA VAL A 274 4.26 3.00 2.15
C VAL A 274 4.81 2.89 3.57
N LEU A 275 6.05 3.34 3.84
CA LEU A 275 6.70 3.26 5.15
C LEU A 275 6.41 4.45 6.09
N GLN A 276 5.50 5.36 5.73
CA GLN A 276 5.18 6.54 6.53
C GLN A 276 4.17 6.23 7.64
N TRP A 277 4.67 5.54 8.68
CA TRP A 277 3.87 5.10 9.83
C TRP A 277 3.08 6.20 10.54
N ARG A 278 3.59 7.44 10.51
CA ARG A 278 2.92 8.60 11.11
C ARG A 278 1.58 8.89 10.44
N ASP A 279 1.51 8.76 9.12
CA ASP A 279 0.33 9.14 8.35
C ASP A 279 -0.79 8.11 8.55
N TYR A 280 -0.45 6.82 8.62
CA TYR A 280 -1.41 5.78 9.02
C TYR A 280 -1.91 6.03 10.45
N ALA A 281 -1.02 6.34 11.40
CA ALA A 281 -1.42 6.61 12.78
C ALA A 281 -2.36 7.81 12.86
N ALA A 282 -2.10 8.87 12.10
CA ALA A 282 -2.99 10.03 11.99
C ALA A 282 -4.35 9.65 11.39
N ALA A 283 -4.38 8.91 10.28
CA ALA A 283 -5.61 8.46 9.64
C ALA A 283 -6.48 7.60 10.58
N TYR A 284 -5.89 6.62 11.25
CA TYR A 284 -6.63 5.81 12.24
C TYR A 284 -7.10 6.63 13.44
N THR A 285 -6.30 7.59 13.92
CA THR A 285 -6.71 8.47 15.02
C THR A 285 -7.95 9.27 14.63
N GLN A 286 -7.97 9.87 13.42
CA GLN A 286 -9.13 10.57 12.89
C GLN A 286 -10.35 9.66 12.74
N ILE A 287 -10.17 8.44 12.22
CA ILE A 287 -11.25 7.46 12.08
C ILE A 287 -11.85 7.12 13.45
N PHE A 288 -11.02 6.82 14.45
CA PHE A 288 -11.51 6.45 15.78
C PHE A 288 -12.18 7.62 16.51
N GLU A 289 -11.61 8.84 16.43
CA GLU A 289 -12.20 10.03 17.01
C GLU A 289 -13.58 10.34 16.38
N ALA A 290 -13.70 10.20 15.06
CA ALA A 290 -14.96 10.39 14.35
C ALA A 290 -15.99 9.29 14.65
N LEU A 291 -15.57 8.03 14.75
CA LEU A 291 -16.48 6.96 15.17
C LEU A 291 -16.97 7.16 16.62
N GLN A 292 -16.09 7.64 17.50
CA GLN A 292 -16.44 7.93 18.89
C GLN A 292 -17.41 9.12 18.99
N SER A 293 -17.20 10.20 18.21
CA SER A 293 -18.10 11.36 18.18
C SER A 293 -19.50 10.99 17.65
N LEU A 294 -19.59 9.99 16.77
CA LEU A 294 -20.85 9.41 16.27
C LEU A 294 -21.53 8.46 17.28
N GLY A 295 -20.96 8.28 18.47
CA GLY A 295 -21.47 7.39 19.51
C GLY A 295 -21.28 5.90 19.18
N MET A 296 -20.31 5.56 18.31
CA MET A 296 -19.99 4.19 17.90
C MET A 296 -18.70 3.68 18.56
N GLY A 297 -18.61 3.83 19.89
CA GLY A 297 -17.47 3.32 20.67
C GLY A 297 -17.33 1.78 20.64
N ASP A 298 -18.41 1.08 20.29
CA ASP A 298 -18.44 -0.39 20.18
C ASP A 298 -18.18 -0.91 18.76
N HIS A 299 -17.77 -0.04 17.82
CA HIS A 299 -17.53 -0.44 16.43
C HIS A 299 -16.42 -1.52 16.34
N PRO A 300 -16.55 -2.56 15.49
CA PRO A 300 -15.59 -3.68 15.41
C PRO A 300 -14.14 -3.25 15.14
N LEU A 301 -13.93 -2.09 14.51
CA LEU A 301 -12.58 -1.54 14.31
C LEU A 301 -11.82 -1.30 15.63
N PHE A 302 -12.51 -0.91 16.72
CA PHE A 302 -11.87 -0.63 18.01
C PHE A 302 -11.30 -1.90 18.66
N SER A 303 -11.93 -3.06 18.45
CA SER A 303 -11.42 -4.35 18.94
C SER A 303 -10.44 -4.99 17.95
N LEU A 304 -10.58 -4.72 16.65
CA LEU A 304 -9.72 -5.26 15.61
C LEU A 304 -8.28 -4.72 15.70
N LEU A 305 -8.10 -3.42 15.91
CA LEU A 305 -6.76 -2.81 16.00
C LEU A 305 -5.85 -3.49 17.05
N PRO A 306 -6.23 -3.56 18.35
CA PRO A 306 -5.38 -4.19 19.35
C PRO A 306 -5.16 -5.69 19.07
N ALA A 307 -6.17 -6.39 18.53
CA ALA A 307 -6.04 -7.80 18.17
C ALA A 307 -5.01 -8.01 17.04
N MET A 308 -5.05 -7.20 15.97
CA MET A 308 -4.09 -7.30 14.87
C MET A 308 -2.68 -6.86 15.29
N LEU A 309 -2.56 -5.86 16.16
CA LEU A 309 -1.26 -5.47 16.75
C LEU A 309 -0.68 -6.58 17.62
N GLU A 310 -1.50 -7.25 18.42
CA GLU A 310 -1.05 -8.40 19.22
C GLU A 310 -0.59 -9.55 18.32
N GLN A 311 -1.35 -9.86 17.26
CA GLN A 311 -0.96 -10.87 16.28
C GLN A 311 0.35 -10.51 15.57
N ALA A 312 0.52 -9.26 15.14
CA ALA A 312 1.77 -8.78 14.56
C ALA A 312 2.94 -8.89 15.55
N ALA A 313 2.73 -8.57 16.83
CA ALA A 313 3.73 -8.74 17.88
C ALA A 313 4.05 -10.21 18.18
N VAL A 314 3.08 -11.13 18.09
CA VAL A 314 3.31 -12.58 18.17
C VAL A 314 4.17 -13.03 16.99
N VAL A 315 3.83 -12.63 15.76
CA VAL A 315 4.61 -12.96 14.56
C VAL A 315 6.05 -12.45 14.68
N LEU A 316 6.24 -11.22 15.16
CA LEU A 316 7.56 -10.65 15.36
C LEU A 316 8.36 -11.41 16.43
N ARG A 317 7.74 -11.77 17.56
CA ARG A 317 8.36 -12.62 18.60
C ARG A 317 8.73 -14.01 18.09
N VAL A 318 7.85 -14.64 17.31
CA VAL A 318 8.11 -15.96 16.69
C VAL A 318 9.26 -15.84 15.69
N SER A 319 9.30 -14.79 14.87
CA SER A 319 10.39 -14.54 13.93
C SER A 319 11.73 -14.35 14.65
N LEU A 320 11.75 -13.61 15.76
CA LEU A 320 12.94 -13.44 16.60
C LEU A 320 13.35 -14.75 17.28
N GLY A 321 12.38 -15.53 17.76
CA GLY A 321 12.60 -16.85 18.33
C GLY A 321 13.24 -17.81 17.33
N LEU A 322 12.74 -17.85 16.09
CA LEU A 322 13.31 -18.63 14.99
C LEU A 322 14.73 -18.17 14.65
N LEU A 323 14.96 -16.86 14.64
CA LEU A 323 16.26 -16.25 14.38
C LEU A 323 17.33 -16.66 15.41
N VAL A 324 16.93 -17.04 16.63
CA VAL A 324 17.84 -17.55 17.67
C VAL A 324 17.89 -19.09 17.68
N ALA A 325 16.74 -19.76 17.56
CA ALA A 325 16.63 -21.21 17.68
C ALA A 325 17.34 -21.95 16.54
N ILE A 326 17.18 -21.49 15.29
CA ILE A 326 17.78 -22.15 14.11
C ILE A 326 19.32 -22.14 14.20
N PRO A 327 19.99 -21.00 14.47
CA PRO A 327 21.44 -20.98 14.69
C PRO A 327 21.91 -21.91 15.81
N LEU A 328 21.20 -21.93 16.94
CA LEU A 328 21.57 -22.77 18.08
C LEU A 328 21.50 -24.25 17.74
N LEU A 329 20.48 -24.67 17.00
CA LEU A 329 20.33 -26.04 16.52
C LEU A 329 21.45 -26.43 15.54
N GLU A 330 21.83 -25.54 14.62
CA GLU A 330 22.94 -25.78 13.70
C GLU A 330 24.28 -25.93 14.44
N VAL A 331 24.55 -25.05 15.42
CA VAL A 331 25.76 -25.11 16.25
C VAL A 331 25.78 -26.38 17.12
N ALA A 332 24.64 -26.74 17.72
CA ALA A 332 24.53 -27.98 18.50
C ALA A 332 24.72 -29.23 17.62
N GLY A 333 24.15 -29.23 16.42
CA GLY A 333 24.34 -30.28 15.42
C GLY A 333 25.82 -30.44 15.04
N LEU A 334 26.53 -29.32 14.84
CA LEU A 334 27.97 -29.32 14.60
C LEU A 334 28.76 -29.92 15.78
N LEU A 335 28.44 -29.56 17.02
CA LEU A 335 29.11 -30.08 18.22
C LEU A 335 28.87 -31.58 18.40
N LEU A 336 27.65 -32.07 18.14
CA LEU A 336 27.32 -33.50 18.22
C LEU A 336 28.03 -34.29 17.11
N TRP A 337 28.08 -33.73 15.91
CA TRP A 337 28.71 -34.39 14.77
C TRP A 337 30.23 -34.49 14.93
N THR A 338 30.89 -33.42 15.38
CA THR A 338 32.33 -33.44 15.71
C THR A 338 32.65 -34.42 16.85
N ARG A 339 31.80 -34.52 17.88
CA ARG A 339 31.95 -35.54 18.94
C ARG A 339 31.83 -36.97 18.41
N ARG A 340 30.90 -37.23 17.49
CA ARG A 340 30.74 -38.55 16.85
C ARG A 340 31.92 -38.91 15.94
N ALA A 341 32.45 -37.95 15.17
CA ALA A 341 33.62 -38.17 14.34
C ALA A 341 34.85 -38.59 15.17
N ARG A 342 35.15 -37.87 16.26
CA ARG A 342 36.24 -38.23 17.18
C ARG A 342 36.06 -39.60 17.84
N ARG A 343 34.82 -40.01 18.14
CA ARG A 343 34.56 -41.35 18.70
C ARG A 343 34.80 -42.48 17.71
N ARG A 344 34.53 -42.25 16.41
CA ARG A 344 34.79 -43.24 15.36
C ARG A 344 36.28 -43.44 15.08
N GLU A 345 37.09 -42.39 15.26
CA GLU A 345 38.55 -42.48 15.15
C GLU A 345 39.21 -43.13 16.39
N ALA A 346 38.51 -43.16 17.53
CA ALA A 346 39.02 -43.71 18.79
C ALA A 346 38.67 -45.19 19.04
N GLN A 347 37.95 -45.85 18.14
CA GLN A 347 37.72 -47.30 18.17
C GLN A 347 38.65 -47.96 17.13
N PRO A 348 39.70 -48.67 17.57
CA PRO A 348 40.68 -49.31 16.68
C PRO A 348 40.13 -50.52 15.92
#